data_AF-A0A135UVF0-F1
#
_entry.id   AF-A0A135UVF0-F1
#
_cell.length_a   1.000
_cell.length_b   1.000
_cell.length_c   1.000
_cell.angle_alpha   90.00
_cell.angle_beta   90.00
_cell.angle_gamma   90.00
#
_symmetry.space_group_name_H-M   'P 1'
#
loop_
_entity.id
_entity.type
_entity.pdbx_description
1 polymer ?
#
loop_
_entity_poly.entity_id
_entity_poly.type
_entity_poly.pdbx_seq_one_letter_code
_entity_poly.pdbx_strand_id
1 'polypeptide(L)'
;LPPALNVPSRGATPRYHLSKDDVAEIRKLRAQDPDFWSVSALARKFDCSETFITICTPASREHTERLARKLEAVKGRWGGIRTKAREDRSRRKEMLFRGEL
;
A
#
# COMPACT_ATOMS: atom_id res chain seq x y z
N LEU A 1 -9.67 27.53 -11.35
CA LEU A 1 -8.97 26.25 -11.63
C LEU A 1 -9.85 25.11 -11.17
N PRO A 2 -9.87 23.95 -11.87
CA PRO A 2 -10.60 22.78 -11.41
C PRO A 2 -10.04 22.30 -10.05
N PRO A 3 -10.85 21.60 -9.22
CA PRO A 3 -10.40 21.10 -7.95
C PRO A 3 -9.30 20.05 -8.16
N ALA A 4 -8.24 20.14 -7.35
CA ALA A 4 -7.16 19.18 -7.35
C ALA A 4 -7.66 17.80 -6.89
N LEU A 5 -6.94 16.74 -7.29
CA LEU A 5 -7.18 15.38 -6.81
C LEU A 5 -7.09 15.35 -5.28
N ASN A 6 -8.15 14.88 -4.63
CA ASN A 6 -8.17 14.65 -3.20
C ASN A 6 -7.34 13.41 -2.87
N VAL A 7 -6.03 13.60 -2.68
CA VAL A 7 -5.11 12.57 -2.23
C VAL A 7 -5.18 12.50 -0.70
N PRO A 8 -5.46 11.33 -0.10
CA PRO A 8 -5.40 11.16 1.36
C PRO A 8 -3.95 11.35 1.84
N SER A 9 -3.59 12.59 2.15
CA SER A 9 -2.35 12.93 2.86
C SER A 9 -2.55 12.68 4.36
N ARG A 10 -1.55 13.00 5.20
CA ARG A 10 -1.62 13.02 6.67
C ARG A 10 -2.79 13.87 7.25
N GLY A 11 -3.62 14.46 6.37
CA GLY A 11 -4.69 15.38 6.67
C GLY A 11 -4.13 16.74 7.09
N ALA A 12 -5.00 17.76 7.11
CA ALA A 12 -4.70 18.99 7.83
C ALA A 12 -4.65 18.76 9.36
N THR A 13 -5.31 17.69 9.84
CA THR A 13 -5.44 17.35 11.26
C THR A 13 -5.03 15.88 11.50
N PRO A 14 -3.74 15.61 11.79
CA PRO A 14 -3.31 14.25 12.11
C PRO A 14 -3.87 13.80 13.46
N ARG A 15 -4.43 12.58 13.52
CA ARG A 15 -4.97 11.97 14.75
C ARG A 15 -3.96 10.98 15.33
N TYR A 16 -3.41 11.29 16.49
CA TYR A 16 -2.43 10.45 17.22
C TYR A 16 -3.08 9.86 18.48
N HIS A 17 -4.12 9.05 18.30
CA HIS A 17 -4.91 8.50 19.41
C HIS A 17 -4.46 7.10 19.86
N LEU A 18 -3.65 6.42 19.06
CA LEU A 18 -3.18 5.06 19.35
C LEU A 18 -2.08 5.04 20.41
N SER A 19 -2.22 4.11 21.35
CA SER A 19 -1.25 3.83 22.40
C SER A 19 -0.20 2.80 21.97
N LYS A 20 0.80 2.55 22.83
CA LYS A 20 1.80 1.50 22.59
C LYS A 20 1.17 0.10 22.60
N ASP A 21 0.14 -0.11 23.42
CA ASP A 21 -0.55 -1.39 23.55
C ASP A 21 -1.36 -1.70 22.28
N ASP A 22 -1.98 -0.68 21.68
CA ASP A 22 -2.67 -0.83 20.39
C ASP A 22 -1.69 -1.27 19.30
N VAL A 23 -0.49 -0.69 19.26
CA VAL A 23 0.56 -1.07 18.30
C VAL A 23 1.03 -2.52 18.52
N ALA A 24 1.13 -2.96 19.78
CA ALA A 24 1.47 -4.35 20.09
C ALA A 24 0.36 -5.32 19.62
N GLU A 25 -0.90 -4.96 19.80
CA GLU A 25 -2.03 -5.76 19.34
C GLU A 25 -2.11 -5.81 17.81
N ILE A 26 -1.88 -4.69 17.12
CA ILE A 26 -1.78 -4.64 15.64
C ILE A 26 -0.71 -5.62 15.14
N ARG A 27 0.47 -5.63 15.78
CA ARG A 27 1.56 -6.57 15.45
C ARG A 27 1.15 -8.02 15.65
N LYS A 28 0.49 -8.32 16.75
CA LYS A 28 0.02 -9.66 17.09
C LYS A 28 -1.03 -10.16 16.10
N LEU A 29 -2.05 -9.37 15.80
CA LEU A 29 -3.12 -9.71 14.86
C LEU A 29 -2.57 -9.91 13.44
N ARG A 30 -1.67 -9.04 12.99
CA ARG A 30 -1.02 -9.15 11.68
C ARG A 30 -0.16 -10.41 11.55
N ALA A 31 0.52 -10.80 12.63
CA ALA A 31 1.34 -12.02 12.66
C ALA A 31 0.49 -13.30 12.70
N GLN A 32 -0.68 -13.25 13.35
CA GLN A 32 -1.58 -14.40 13.48
C GLN A 32 -2.21 -14.81 12.14
N ASP A 33 -2.83 -13.85 11.44
CA ASP A 33 -3.43 -14.11 10.13
C ASP A 33 -3.32 -12.87 9.23
N PRO A 34 -2.32 -12.81 8.34
CA PRO A 34 -2.14 -11.67 7.46
C PRO A 34 -3.15 -11.62 6.30
N ASP A 35 -3.93 -12.67 6.04
CA ASP A 35 -4.97 -12.64 5.00
C ASP A 35 -6.27 -12.06 5.55
N PHE A 36 -6.68 -12.46 6.75
CA PHE A 36 -7.84 -11.89 7.45
C PHE A 36 -7.56 -10.48 7.99
N TRP A 37 -6.46 -10.32 8.74
CA TRP A 37 -6.01 -9.03 9.28
C TRP A 37 -5.16 -8.27 8.25
N SER A 38 -5.78 -7.97 7.11
CA SER A 38 -5.19 -7.09 6.09
C SER A 38 -4.97 -5.68 6.62
N VAL A 39 -4.09 -4.92 5.93
CA VAL A 39 -3.80 -3.51 6.27
C VAL A 39 -5.08 -2.69 6.36
N SER A 40 -6.01 -2.86 5.41
CA SER A 40 -7.32 -2.19 5.41
C SER A 40 -8.26 -2.66 6.51
N ALA A 41 -8.19 -3.92 6.95
CA ALA A 41 -8.98 -4.41 8.08
C ALA A 41 -8.50 -3.81 9.41
N LEU A 42 -7.18 -3.77 9.62
CA LEU A 42 -6.57 -3.18 10.81
C LEU A 42 -6.77 -1.66 10.84
N ALA A 43 -6.60 -0.98 9.71
CA ALA A 43 -6.85 0.45 9.57
C ALA A 43 -8.29 0.82 9.99
N ARG A 44 -9.28 0.04 9.55
CA ARG A 44 -10.69 0.22 9.95
C ARG A 44 -10.93 -0.10 11.43
N LYS A 45 -10.33 -1.17 11.96
CA LYS A 45 -10.50 -1.58 13.36
C LYS A 45 -9.94 -0.54 14.33
N PHE A 46 -8.80 0.05 14.00
CA PHE A 46 -8.08 1.01 14.85
C PHE A 46 -8.30 2.48 14.43
N ASP A 47 -9.27 2.77 13.56
CA ASP A 47 -9.57 4.11 13.01
C ASP A 47 -8.29 4.91 12.67
N CYS A 48 -7.42 4.29 11.87
CA CYS A 48 -6.12 4.86 11.51
C CYS A 48 -5.79 4.66 10.03
N SER A 49 -4.74 5.33 9.56
CA SER A 49 -4.31 5.24 8.16
C SER A 49 -3.70 3.87 7.85
N GLU A 50 -4.00 3.33 6.66
CA GLU A 50 -3.33 2.14 6.12
C GLU A 50 -1.80 2.30 6.04
N THR A 51 -1.34 3.52 5.78
CA THR A 51 0.09 3.84 5.79
C THR A 51 0.69 3.67 7.18
N PHE A 52 -0.04 4.07 8.24
CA PHE A 52 0.40 3.88 9.61
C PHE A 52 0.53 2.39 9.97
N ILE A 53 -0.44 1.57 9.60
CA ILE A 53 -0.39 0.12 9.83
C ILE A 53 0.82 -0.52 9.12
N THR A 54 1.10 -0.09 7.89
CA THR A 54 2.25 -0.57 7.10
C THR A 54 3.58 -0.19 7.74
N ILE A 55 3.66 0.98 8.39
CA ILE A 55 4.83 1.41 9.17
C ILE A 55 4.99 0.56 10.45
N CYS A 56 3.89 0.29 11.16
CA CYS A 56 3.92 -0.45 12.43
C CYS A 56 4.22 -1.94 12.27
N THR A 57 3.78 -2.53 11.14
CA THR A 57 3.84 -3.97 10.88
C THR A 57 4.33 -4.26 9.47
N PRO A 58 5.62 -4.57 9.28
CA PRO A 58 6.06 -5.18 8.03
C PRO A 58 5.34 -6.53 7.89
N ALA A 59 4.80 -6.82 6.70
CA ALA A 59 4.21 -8.12 6.44
C ALA A 59 5.26 -9.23 6.57
N SER A 60 4.85 -10.45 6.91
CA SER A 60 5.80 -11.58 6.97
C SER A 60 6.48 -11.76 5.60
N ARG A 61 7.76 -12.18 5.63
CA ARG A 61 8.55 -12.35 4.40
C ARG A 61 7.84 -13.31 3.43
N GLU A 62 7.34 -14.41 3.96
CA GLU A 62 6.59 -15.42 3.19
C GLU A 62 5.33 -14.84 2.53
N HIS A 63 4.54 -14.04 3.26
CA HIS A 63 3.35 -13.39 2.71
C HIS A 63 3.73 -12.42 1.58
N THR A 64 4.79 -11.64 1.78
CA THR A 64 5.30 -10.70 0.78
C THR A 64 5.77 -11.40 -0.49
N GLU A 65 6.55 -12.47 -0.35
CA GLU A 65 6.98 -13.30 -1.48
C GLU A 65 5.80 -13.95 -2.20
N ARG A 66 4.79 -14.43 -1.47
CA ARG A 66 3.57 -15.00 -2.05
C ARG A 66 2.81 -13.96 -2.88
N LEU A 67 2.69 -12.73 -2.40
CA LEU A 67 2.09 -11.62 -3.15
C LEU A 67 2.92 -11.26 -4.38
N ALA A 68 4.25 -11.24 -4.26
CA ALA A 68 5.14 -11.01 -5.40
C ALA A 68 4.98 -12.09 -6.48
N ARG A 69 4.94 -13.37 -6.09
CA ARG A 69 4.69 -14.50 -7.02
C ARG A 69 3.33 -14.37 -7.72
N LYS A 70 2.27 -14.01 -7.00
CA LYS A 70 0.94 -13.74 -7.59
C LYS A 70 1.00 -12.59 -8.61
N LEU A 71 1.70 -11.52 -8.28
CA LEU A 71 1.86 -10.37 -9.17
C LEU A 71 2.61 -10.75 -10.45
N GLU A 72 3.71 -11.50 -10.33
CA GLU A 72 4.46 -11.98 -11.50
C GLU A 72 3.63 -12.93 -12.37
N ALA A 73 2.85 -13.83 -11.77
CA ALA A 73 1.92 -14.67 -12.53
C ALA A 73 0.86 -13.85 -13.29
N VAL A 74 0.39 -12.73 -12.72
CA VAL A 74 -0.53 -11.82 -13.42
C VAL A 74 0.17 -11.05 -14.54
N LYS A 75 1.40 -10.60 -14.32
CA LYS A 75 2.21 -9.91 -15.34
C LYS A 75 2.56 -10.84 -16.51
N GLY A 76 2.90 -12.10 -16.25
CA GLY A 76 3.18 -13.10 -17.28
C GLY A 76 1.98 -13.40 -18.19
N ARG A 77 0.76 -13.11 -17.74
CA ARG A 77 -0.46 -13.22 -18.56
C ARG A 77 -0.73 -11.99 -19.43
N TRP A 78 0.07 -10.93 -19.33
CA TRP A 78 -0.12 -9.75 -20.17
C TRP A 78 0.37 -10.04 -21.59
N GLY A 79 -0.48 -9.77 -22.58
CA GLY A 79 -0.04 -9.75 -23.98
C GLY A 79 0.87 -8.55 -24.28
N GLY A 80 1.62 -8.60 -25.39
CA GLY A 80 2.66 -7.62 -25.72
C GLY A 80 2.18 -6.16 -25.72
N ILE A 81 0.96 -5.89 -26.20
CA ILE A 81 0.37 -4.53 -26.20
C ILE A 81 0.21 -4.00 -24.77
N ARG A 82 -0.31 -4.83 -23.85
CA ARG A 82 -0.55 -4.42 -22.45
C ARG A 82 0.76 -4.20 -21.71
N THR A 83 1.75 -5.05 -21.95
CA THR A 83 3.08 -4.92 -21.36
C THR A 83 3.74 -3.61 -21.78
N LYS A 84 3.81 -3.34 -23.10
CA LYS A 84 4.38 -2.09 -23.64
C LYS A 84 3.67 -0.85 -23.07
N ALA A 85 2.34 -0.85 -23.04
CA ALA A 85 1.58 0.29 -22.51
C ALA A 85 1.81 0.52 -21.00
N ARG A 86 2.08 -0.53 -20.21
CA ARG A 86 2.40 -0.42 -18.78
C ARG A 86 3.82 0.11 -18.57
N GLU A 87 4.78 -0.34 -19.37
CA GLU A 87 6.16 0.16 -19.36
C GLU A 87 6.22 1.65 -19.76
N ASP A 88 5.51 2.05 -20.83
CA ASP A 88 5.38 3.44 -21.24
C ASP A 88 4.76 4.32 -20.13
N ARG A 89 3.79 3.78 -19.39
CA ARG A 89 3.21 4.48 -18.22
C ARG A 89 4.24 4.66 -17.10
N SER A 90 5.05 3.65 -16.80
CA SER A 90 6.12 3.76 -15.79
C SER A 90 7.15 4.81 -16.20
N ARG A 91 7.61 4.78 -17.47
CA ARG A 91 8.55 5.77 -18.02
C ARG A 91 8.00 7.19 -17.94
N ARG A 92 6.74 7.42 -18.30
CA ARG A 92 6.11 8.74 -18.17
C ARG A 92 6.05 9.23 -16.72
N LYS A 93 5.80 8.33 -15.77
CA LYS A 93 5.81 8.67 -14.34
C LYS A 93 7.20 9.08 -13.88
N GLU A 94 8.25 8.40 -14.35
CA GLU A 94 9.64 8.74 -14.06
C GLU A 94 10.08 10.06 -14.70
N MET A 95 9.69 10.32 -15.95
CA MET A 95 9.93 11.59 -16.62
C MET A 95 9.25 12.76 -15.90
N LEU A 96 8.01 12.56 -15.44
CA LEU A 96 7.29 13.56 -14.64
C LEU A 96 8.05 13.91 -13.36
N PHE A 97 8.58 12.93 -12.62
CA PHE A 97 9.38 13.20 -11.41
C PHE A 97 10.73 13.86 -11.69
N ARG A 98 11.27 13.70 -12.91
CA ARG A 98 12.49 14.38 -13.37
C ARG A 98 12.23 15.77 -13.94
N GLY A 99 10.97 16.20 -14.07
CA GLY A 99 10.59 17.48 -14.68
C GLY A 99 10.80 17.52 -16.20
N GLU A 100 10.92 16.36 -16.84
CA GLU A 100 11.08 16.21 -18.29
C GLU A 100 9.71 16.20 -19.02
N LEU A 101 8.62 16.42 -18.28
CA LEU A 101 7.23 16.29 -18.73
C LEU A 101 6.30 17.29 -18.02
#